data_AF-A0A260YUV9-F1
#
_entry.id   AF-A0A260YUV9-F1
#
_cell.length_a   1.000
_cell.length_b   1.000
_cell.length_c   1.000
_cell.angle_alpha   90.00
_cell.angle_beta   90.00
_cell.angle_gamma   90.00
#
_symmetry.space_group_name_H-M   'P 1'
#
loop_
_entity.id
_entity.type
_entity.pdbx_description
1 polymer ?
#
loop_
_entity_poly.entity_id
_entity_poly.type
_entity_poly.pdbx_seq_one_letter_code
_entity_poly.pdbx_strand_id
1 'polypeptide(L)'
;MFFPISIHSIPCFTLFFILFLYILFNGDDIIEDQDSEYLYRVPYPIMRNSNNESWIKSENIAIVIVLAEGVKREYYKIAINSVECYAKAHGYQFILTHDNVWGCDYLKDKFFRRHCVISKILPKYEAVLHLDADIGVVNQKRKLQEYMNPQFDLIFHDRHFSPEIGMASYIVRNTQYGLDLITEFSNYEKKLPEGSFHGTDNGAIHMFLAEKLFPHNLIELELCRRAWRNSQNVADQFAYTSCIRSLFGANTDFGKVRILRKVRSLSSVFRCPGVCMCVYLYHLYGTGYVRDDWLTSGIWSLDRDFMLHGLKTDHLKKVPYGPLRVSPMSQTSWYSPFEGDFDMERCVLGNTTWNHNPRLIGTREDVECGLRKHEMKIAVKKNHIYQ
;
A
#
# COMPACT_ATOMS: atom_id res chain seq x y z
N MET A 1 -9.66 -73.95 40.53
CA MET A 1 -8.84 -73.41 41.63
C MET A 1 -8.19 -72.14 41.10
N PHE A 2 -8.42 -71.02 41.80
CA PHE A 2 -8.12 -69.65 41.40
C PHE A 2 -6.63 -69.37 41.18
N PHE A 3 -6.29 -68.51 40.21
CA PHE A 3 -5.56 -67.24 40.41
C PHE A 3 -5.58 -66.41 39.10
N PRO A 4 -6.06 -65.14 39.11
CA PRO A 4 -5.81 -64.19 38.04
C PRO A 4 -4.58 -63.33 38.37
N ILE A 5 -3.72 -63.07 37.38
CA ILE A 5 -2.69 -62.03 37.46
C ILE A 5 -3.32 -60.74 36.94
N SER A 6 -3.40 -59.73 37.81
CA SER A 6 -3.86 -58.38 37.51
C SER A 6 -2.81 -57.65 36.67
N ILE A 7 -3.17 -57.23 35.45
CA ILE A 7 -2.38 -56.24 34.69
C ILE A 7 -2.83 -54.87 35.18
N HIS A 8 -2.02 -54.25 36.03
CA HIS A 8 -2.25 -52.87 36.44
C HIS A 8 -2.13 -51.92 35.25
N SER A 9 -3.17 -51.14 35.04
CA SER A 9 -3.22 -49.97 34.18
C SER A 9 -2.11 -49.01 34.57
N ILE A 10 -1.15 -48.78 33.68
CA ILE A 10 -0.17 -47.71 33.82
C ILE A 10 -0.93 -46.38 33.61
N PRO A 11 -0.96 -45.47 34.60
CA PRO A 11 -1.64 -44.19 34.41
C PRO A 11 -0.88 -43.36 33.38
N CYS A 12 -1.61 -42.75 32.44
CA CYS A 12 -1.12 -41.94 31.31
C CYS A 12 -0.06 -40.89 31.69
N PHE A 13 0.00 -40.49 32.97
CA PHE A 13 1.01 -39.60 33.53
C PHE A 13 2.45 -40.14 33.50
N THR A 14 2.65 -41.45 33.60
CA THR A 14 4.01 -42.04 33.65
C THR A 14 4.67 -42.13 32.27
N LEU A 15 3.90 -42.30 31.18
CA LEU A 15 4.43 -42.22 29.82
C LEU A 15 4.86 -40.78 29.45
N PHE A 16 4.13 -39.77 29.91
CA PHE A 16 4.46 -38.36 29.67
C PHE A 16 5.74 -37.94 30.39
N PHE A 17 5.99 -38.47 31.59
CA PHE A 17 7.18 -38.16 32.37
C PHE A 17 8.45 -38.77 31.76
N ILE A 18 8.37 -39.97 31.18
CA ILE A 18 9.50 -40.62 30.51
C ILE A 18 9.82 -39.90 29.18
N LEU A 19 8.81 -39.45 28.44
CA LEU A 19 9.02 -38.66 27.22
C LEU A 19 9.62 -37.27 27.53
N PHE A 20 9.18 -36.63 28.63
CA PHE A 20 9.72 -35.35 29.09
C PHE A 20 11.17 -35.46 29.56
N LEU A 21 11.53 -36.53 30.27
CA LEU A 21 12.92 -36.79 30.66
C LEU A 21 13.81 -37.14 29.47
N TYR A 22 13.31 -37.84 28.45
CA TYR A 22 14.08 -38.12 27.24
C TYR A 22 14.43 -36.85 26.43
N ILE A 23 13.53 -35.86 26.41
CA ILE A 23 13.76 -34.54 25.80
C ILE A 23 14.74 -33.70 26.63
N LEU A 24 14.74 -33.85 27.97
CA LEU A 24 15.68 -33.15 28.85
C LEU A 24 17.11 -33.71 28.80
N PHE A 25 17.30 -34.99 28.45
CA PHE A 25 18.61 -35.64 28.44
C PHE A 25 19.27 -35.77 27.05
N ASN A 26 18.55 -35.50 25.95
CA ASN A 26 19.09 -35.53 24.58
C ASN A 26 18.83 -34.24 23.79
N GLY A 27 18.72 -33.10 24.47
CA GLY A 27 18.70 -31.79 23.80
C GLY A 27 20.10 -31.48 23.25
N ASP A 28 20.21 -31.44 21.93
CA ASP A 28 21.42 -31.04 21.20
C ASP A 28 22.02 -29.73 21.72
N ASP A 29 23.35 -29.68 21.77
CA ASP A 29 24.16 -28.53 22.19
C ASP A 29 23.73 -27.24 21.47
N ILE A 30 23.16 -26.30 22.24
CA ILE A 30 22.94 -24.92 21.80
C ILE A 30 24.29 -24.21 21.92
N ILE A 31 24.90 -23.88 20.78
CA ILE A 31 26.05 -22.97 20.71
C ILE A 31 25.58 -21.60 21.22
N GLU A 32 26.07 -21.18 22.38
CA GLU A 32 25.91 -19.83 22.91
C GLU A 32 26.68 -18.85 22.03
N ASP A 33 25.95 -17.98 21.30
CA ASP A 33 26.52 -16.81 20.63
C ASP A 33 26.47 -15.61 21.59
N GLN A 34 27.61 -14.91 21.69
CA GLN A 34 27.98 -14.04 22.81
C GLN A 34 27.54 -12.58 22.65
N ASP A 35 26.53 -12.27 21.82
CA ASP A 35 26.06 -10.91 21.54
C ASP A 35 24.57 -10.70 21.85
N SER A 36 24.11 -11.14 23.03
CA SER A 36 22.73 -10.88 23.49
C SER A 36 22.64 -9.63 24.37
N GLU A 37 22.43 -8.47 23.74
CA GLU A 37 21.93 -7.29 24.45
C GLU A 37 20.39 -7.30 24.46
N TYR A 38 19.84 -7.47 25.65
CA TYR A 38 18.41 -7.61 25.90
C TYR A 38 17.70 -6.25 25.98
N LEU A 39 17.02 -5.83 24.91
CA LEU A 39 15.86 -4.95 25.03
C LEU A 39 14.89 -5.15 23.83
N TYR A 40 13.69 -5.67 24.14
CA TYR A 40 12.51 -5.84 23.27
C TYR A 40 12.55 -6.88 22.13
N ARG A 41 12.56 -8.17 22.53
CA ARG A 41 12.25 -9.33 21.67
C ARG A 41 10.90 -9.19 20.91
N VAL A 42 10.93 -8.64 19.69
CA VAL A 42 9.90 -8.87 18.66
C VAL A 42 10.59 -9.26 17.35
N PRO A 43 10.49 -10.53 16.90
CA PRO A 43 11.06 -10.94 15.64
C PRO A 43 10.17 -10.41 14.50
N TYR A 44 10.65 -9.38 13.80
CA TYR A 44 10.09 -8.98 12.51
C TYR A 44 10.22 -10.16 11.51
N PRO A 45 9.26 -10.37 10.59
CA PRO A 45 9.53 -11.23 9.45
C PRO A 45 10.67 -10.59 8.66
N ILE A 46 11.85 -11.19 8.79
CA ILE A 46 12.97 -10.99 7.88
C ILE A 46 12.40 -11.33 6.50
N MET A 47 12.14 -10.31 5.66
CA MET A 47 12.13 -10.54 4.23
C MET A 47 13.51 -11.12 3.95
N ARG A 48 13.59 -12.43 3.68
CA ARG A 48 14.85 -13.09 3.37
C ARG A 48 15.49 -12.26 2.25
N ASN A 49 16.54 -11.54 2.61
CA ASN A 49 17.53 -11.08 1.66
C ASN A 49 18.00 -12.35 0.97
N SER A 50 17.46 -12.64 -0.22
CA SER A 50 18.31 -13.27 -1.22
C SER A 50 19.45 -12.27 -1.39
N ASN A 51 20.66 -12.66 -0.99
CA ASN A 51 21.88 -11.94 -1.34
C ASN A 51 21.78 -11.52 -2.81
N ASN A 52 21.50 -10.24 -3.03
CA ASN A 52 21.51 -9.59 -4.31
C ASN A 52 21.71 -8.13 -3.98
N GLU A 53 22.80 -7.55 -4.44
CA GLU A 53 22.78 -6.15 -4.86
C GLU A 53 21.42 -5.89 -5.52
N SER A 54 20.74 -4.78 -5.18
CA SER A 54 19.41 -4.51 -5.70
C SER A 54 19.39 -4.75 -7.22
N TRP A 55 18.59 -5.73 -7.67
CA TRP A 55 18.66 -6.22 -9.05
C TRP A 55 18.32 -5.14 -10.09
N ILE A 56 17.67 -4.05 -9.66
CA ILE A 56 17.64 -2.76 -10.34
C ILE A 56 18.43 -1.76 -9.50
N LYS A 57 19.40 -1.08 -10.13
CA LYS A 57 20.14 0.03 -9.51
C LYS A 57 19.28 1.28 -9.37
N SER A 58 19.49 2.06 -8.32
CA SER A 58 18.66 3.26 -8.07
C SER A 58 18.66 4.25 -9.24
N GLU A 59 19.79 4.46 -9.91
CA GLU A 59 19.90 5.36 -11.06
C GLU A 59 19.03 4.95 -12.26
N ASN A 60 18.61 3.68 -12.33
CA ASN A 60 17.77 3.13 -13.38
C ASN A 60 16.27 3.15 -13.02
N ILE A 61 15.90 3.73 -11.88
CA ILE A 61 14.51 3.89 -11.44
C ILE A 61 14.15 5.37 -11.50
N ALA A 62 13.04 5.69 -12.17
CA ALA A 62 12.48 7.04 -12.18
C ALA A 62 11.23 7.15 -11.29
N ILE A 63 11.14 8.24 -10.53
CA ILE A 63 9.92 8.67 -9.83
C ILE A 63 9.31 9.80 -10.64
N VAL A 64 8.09 9.60 -11.12
CA VAL A 64 7.46 10.49 -12.11
C VAL A 64 6.16 11.05 -11.56
N ILE A 65 6.10 12.38 -11.49
CA ILE A 65 4.90 13.16 -11.19
C ILE A 65 4.48 13.90 -12.45
N VAL A 66 3.24 13.70 -12.87
CA VAL A 66 2.65 14.39 -14.04
C VAL A 66 1.60 15.38 -13.56
N LEU A 67 1.86 16.67 -13.74
CA LEU A 67 0.91 17.74 -13.48
C LEU A 67 -0.01 17.93 -14.68
N ALA A 68 -1.27 18.27 -14.41
CA ALA A 68 -2.16 18.73 -15.47
C ALA A 68 -1.70 20.11 -15.97
N GLU A 69 -1.95 20.40 -17.24
CA GLU A 69 -1.71 21.71 -17.83
C GLU A 69 -2.21 22.87 -16.93
N GLY A 70 -1.35 23.88 -16.76
CA GLY A 70 -1.63 25.06 -15.93
C GLY A 70 -1.46 24.85 -14.42
N VAL A 71 -1.36 23.60 -13.94
CA VAL A 71 -1.10 23.33 -12.52
C VAL A 71 0.35 23.60 -12.19
N LYS A 72 0.58 24.39 -11.14
CA LYS A 72 1.90 24.78 -10.69
C LYS A 72 2.38 23.91 -9.52
N ARG A 73 3.70 23.75 -9.40
CA ARG A 73 4.36 22.98 -8.33
C ARG A 73 3.94 23.45 -6.93
N GLU A 74 3.73 24.75 -6.76
CA GLU A 74 3.44 25.40 -5.48
C GLU A 74 2.16 24.87 -4.83
N TYR A 75 1.20 24.38 -5.62
CA TYR A 75 -0.03 23.80 -5.09
C TYR A 75 0.24 22.50 -4.30
N TYR A 76 1.37 21.85 -4.55
CA TYR A 76 1.80 20.62 -3.89
C TYR A 76 3.23 20.71 -3.32
N LYS A 77 3.68 21.91 -2.95
CA LYS A 77 5.10 22.20 -2.64
C LYS A 77 5.73 21.19 -1.68
N ILE A 78 5.09 20.92 -0.54
CA ILE A 78 5.65 20.02 0.48
C ILE A 78 5.71 18.57 -0.01
N ALA A 79 4.65 18.09 -0.67
CA ALA A 79 4.58 16.74 -1.21
C ALA A 79 5.68 16.52 -2.25
N ILE A 80 5.74 17.38 -3.28
CA ILE A 80 6.73 17.29 -4.35
C ILE A 80 8.16 17.45 -3.81
N ASN A 81 8.41 18.39 -2.89
CA ASN A 81 9.73 18.58 -2.29
C ASN A 81 10.18 17.32 -1.52
N SER A 82 9.29 16.67 -0.77
CA SER A 82 9.62 15.42 -0.07
C SER A 82 10.03 14.32 -1.07
N VAL A 83 9.28 14.16 -2.17
CA VAL A 83 9.58 13.15 -3.20
C VAL A 83 10.90 13.44 -3.92
N GLU A 84 11.13 14.69 -4.32
CA GLU A 84 12.38 15.09 -4.97
C GLU A 84 13.59 14.91 -4.04
N CYS A 85 13.45 15.31 -2.77
CA CYS A 85 14.51 15.14 -1.79
C CYS A 85 14.83 13.66 -1.56
N TYR A 86 13.80 12.82 -1.47
CA TYR A 86 13.93 11.38 -1.35
C TYR A 86 14.63 10.77 -2.58
N ALA A 87 14.24 11.19 -3.78
CA ALA A 87 14.87 10.73 -5.01
C ALA A 87 16.37 11.03 -5.02
N LYS A 88 16.77 12.28 -4.70
CA LYS A 88 18.18 12.68 -4.61
C LYS A 88 18.94 11.88 -3.55
N ALA A 89 18.35 11.69 -2.37
CA ALA A 89 18.97 10.96 -1.26
C ALA A 89 19.26 9.49 -1.60
N HIS A 90 18.44 8.86 -2.45
CA HIS A 90 18.60 7.44 -2.81
C HIS A 90 19.19 7.21 -4.21
N GLY A 91 19.46 8.28 -4.97
CA GLY A 91 20.01 8.20 -6.32
C GLY A 91 18.98 7.82 -7.39
N TYR A 92 17.68 8.00 -7.12
CA TYR A 92 16.62 7.83 -8.13
C TYR A 92 16.52 9.05 -9.04
N GLN A 93 15.99 8.86 -10.24
CA GLN A 93 15.70 9.96 -11.16
C GLN A 93 14.34 10.59 -10.82
N PHE A 94 14.30 11.88 -10.54
CA PHE A 94 13.05 12.59 -10.30
C PHE A 94 12.61 13.36 -11.55
N ILE A 95 11.39 13.09 -12.01
CA ILE A 95 10.81 13.75 -13.18
C ILE A 95 9.49 14.40 -12.79
N LEU A 96 9.47 15.72 -12.83
CA LEU A 96 8.26 16.52 -12.75
C LEU A 96 7.96 17.09 -14.13
N THR A 97 6.81 16.76 -14.70
CA THR A 97 6.41 17.19 -16.05
C THR A 97 4.93 17.54 -16.09
N HIS A 98 4.49 18.16 -17.20
CA HIS A 98 3.09 18.36 -17.51
C HIS A 98 2.55 17.33 -18.49
N ASP A 99 1.23 17.15 -18.51
CA ASP A 99 0.51 16.18 -19.36
C ASP A 99 0.40 16.60 -20.84
N ASN A 100 0.61 17.88 -21.16
CA ASN A 100 0.45 18.46 -22.49
C ASN A 100 1.73 18.46 -23.36
N VAL A 101 2.90 18.08 -22.82
CA VAL A 101 4.19 18.15 -23.55
C VAL A 101 4.65 16.82 -24.18
N TRP A 102 3.80 15.79 -24.18
CA TRP A 102 4.16 14.41 -24.60
C TRP A 102 3.33 13.86 -25.77
N GLY A 103 2.49 14.69 -26.42
CA GLY A 103 1.60 14.24 -27.51
C GLY A 103 0.49 13.29 -27.03
N CYS A 104 0.01 13.50 -25.79
CA CYS A 104 -1.09 12.76 -25.18
C CYS A 104 -2.41 13.54 -25.20
N ASP A 105 -2.46 14.67 -25.90
CA ASP A 105 -3.59 15.59 -26.05
C ASP A 105 -4.81 14.99 -26.77
N TYR A 106 -4.62 13.86 -27.46
CA TYR A 106 -5.73 13.07 -28.02
C TYR A 106 -6.63 12.42 -26.95
N LEU A 107 -6.18 12.35 -25.69
CA LEU A 107 -6.98 11.92 -24.54
C LEU A 107 -7.57 13.15 -23.83
N LYS A 108 -8.87 13.14 -23.55
CA LYS A 108 -9.59 14.34 -23.03
C LYS A 108 -9.45 14.48 -21.52
N ASP A 109 -9.47 13.37 -20.80
CA ASP A 109 -9.33 13.29 -19.35
C ASP A 109 -7.85 13.30 -18.95
N LYS A 110 -7.46 14.32 -18.16
CA LYS A 110 -6.11 14.48 -17.60
C LYS A 110 -5.64 13.24 -16.83
N PHE A 111 -6.56 12.52 -16.18
CA PHE A 111 -6.24 11.33 -15.42
C PHE A 111 -5.86 10.14 -16.32
N PHE A 112 -6.27 10.13 -17.59
CA PHE A 112 -5.78 9.17 -18.57
C PHE A 112 -4.50 9.66 -19.26
N ARG A 113 -4.38 10.96 -19.52
CA ARG A 113 -3.16 11.55 -20.11
C ARG A 113 -1.89 11.23 -19.33
N ARG A 114 -1.94 11.27 -17.99
CA ARG A 114 -0.79 10.89 -17.15
C ARG A 114 -0.26 9.49 -17.47
N HIS A 115 -1.13 8.50 -17.71
CA HIS A 115 -0.69 7.13 -18.04
C HIS A 115 -0.05 7.05 -19.43
N CYS A 116 -0.53 7.84 -20.39
CA CYS A 116 0.14 8.00 -21.69
C CYS A 116 1.53 8.63 -21.53
N VAL A 117 1.68 9.66 -20.68
CA VAL A 117 3.00 10.24 -20.37
C VAL A 117 3.93 9.21 -19.73
N ILE A 118 3.44 8.42 -18.77
CA ILE A 118 4.23 7.34 -18.15
C ILE A 118 4.71 6.33 -19.20
N SER A 119 3.88 5.95 -20.18
CA SER A 119 4.32 5.02 -21.24
C SER A 119 5.38 5.61 -22.19
N LYS A 120 5.45 6.94 -22.34
CA LYS A 120 6.53 7.61 -23.10
C LYS A 120 7.84 7.73 -22.32
N ILE A 121 7.76 7.76 -20.98
CA ILE A 121 8.93 7.89 -20.10
C ILE A 121 9.55 6.52 -19.78
N LEU A 122 8.70 5.51 -19.57
CA LEU A 122 9.09 4.16 -19.17
C LEU A 122 10.27 3.56 -19.98
N PRO A 123 10.34 3.69 -21.33
CA PRO A 123 11.42 3.11 -22.12
C PRO A 123 12.83 3.61 -21.78
N LYS A 124 12.97 4.72 -21.06
CA LYS A 124 14.25 5.33 -20.67
C LYS A 124 14.83 4.79 -19.36
N TYR A 125 14.06 3.97 -18.63
CA TYR A 125 14.38 3.48 -17.30
C TYR A 125 14.11 1.97 -17.22
N GLU A 126 14.63 1.29 -16.20
CA GLU A 126 14.26 -0.11 -15.95
C GLU A 126 12.91 -0.22 -15.21
N ALA A 127 12.58 0.78 -14.41
CA ALA A 127 11.29 0.90 -13.75
C ALA A 127 10.89 2.37 -13.53
N VAL A 128 9.58 2.61 -13.49
CA VAL A 128 8.97 3.89 -13.15
C VAL A 128 8.03 3.70 -11.96
N LEU A 129 8.18 4.52 -10.93
CA LEU A 129 7.15 4.78 -9.93
C LEU A 129 6.36 6.02 -10.38
N HIS A 130 5.09 5.82 -10.73
CA HIS A 130 4.17 6.94 -10.91
C HIS A 130 3.62 7.40 -9.55
N LEU A 131 3.58 8.71 -9.32
CA LEU A 131 2.93 9.33 -8.17
C LEU A 131 2.05 10.52 -8.59
N ASP A 132 0.90 10.66 -7.94
CA ASP A 132 0.16 11.92 -7.92
C ASP A 132 0.90 12.99 -7.13
N ALA A 133 0.68 14.25 -7.52
CA ALA A 133 1.43 15.37 -6.98
C ALA A 133 1.16 15.64 -5.49
N ASP A 134 0.03 15.18 -4.95
CA ASP A 134 -0.33 15.26 -3.53
C ASP A 134 0.10 14.03 -2.70
N ILE A 135 0.99 13.19 -3.25
CA ILE A 135 1.68 12.13 -2.50
C ILE A 135 3.04 12.63 -2.05
N GLY A 136 3.31 12.58 -0.74
CA GLY A 136 4.61 12.86 -0.16
C GLY A 136 5.24 11.65 0.51
N VAL A 137 6.57 11.55 0.44
CA VAL A 137 7.34 10.59 1.22
C VAL A 137 7.38 11.07 2.66
N VAL A 138 7.05 10.22 3.63
CA VAL A 138 7.19 10.52 5.07
C VAL A 138 8.26 9.66 5.75
N ASN A 139 8.60 8.52 5.16
CA ASN A 139 9.65 7.65 5.65
C ASN A 139 10.75 7.49 4.60
N GLN A 140 11.72 8.41 4.66
CA GLN A 140 12.87 8.45 3.77
C GLN A 140 13.83 7.28 3.93
N LYS A 141 13.65 6.39 4.93
CA LYS A 141 14.52 5.23 5.12
C LYS A 141 14.13 4.02 4.26
N ARG A 142 12.89 3.99 3.75
CA ARG A 142 12.38 2.90 2.90
C ARG A 142 12.95 3.02 1.49
N LYS A 143 13.28 1.89 0.85
CA LYS A 143 13.71 1.84 -0.55
C LYS A 143 12.58 1.36 -1.46
N LEU A 144 12.51 1.90 -2.68
CA LEU A 144 11.52 1.46 -3.67
C LEU A 144 11.64 -0.02 -4.01
N GLN A 145 12.87 -0.54 -4.06
CA GLN A 145 13.17 -1.92 -4.38
C GLN A 145 12.56 -2.92 -3.38
N GLU A 146 12.25 -2.52 -2.15
CA GLU A 146 11.51 -3.36 -1.18
C GLU A 146 10.11 -3.75 -1.69
N TYR A 147 9.54 -2.93 -2.58
CA TYR A 147 8.21 -3.14 -3.16
C TYR A 147 8.29 -3.74 -4.55
N MET A 148 9.48 -3.98 -5.10
CA MET A 148 9.69 -4.54 -6.43
C MET A 148 10.05 -6.02 -6.37
N ASN A 149 9.62 -6.79 -7.35
CA ASN A 149 10.05 -8.18 -7.51
C ASN A 149 10.12 -8.52 -9.01
N PRO A 150 11.20 -9.18 -9.50
CA PRO A 150 11.39 -9.48 -10.93
C PRO A 150 10.29 -10.31 -11.59
N GLN A 151 9.42 -10.95 -10.81
CA GLN A 151 8.27 -11.69 -11.32
C GLN A 151 7.18 -10.75 -11.87
N PHE A 152 7.03 -9.56 -11.30
CA PHE A 152 5.92 -8.65 -11.59
C PHE A 152 6.39 -7.47 -12.41
N ASP A 153 5.62 -7.13 -13.42
CA ASP A 153 5.87 -6.01 -14.32
C ASP A 153 5.03 -4.79 -13.91
N LEU A 154 3.90 -5.00 -13.22
CA LEU A 154 3.12 -3.93 -12.59
C LEU A 154 2.78 -4.25 -11.14
N ILE A 155 2.90 -3.25 -10.29
CA ILE A 155 2.61 -3.33 -8.87
C ILE A 155 1.72 -2.15 -8.47
N PHE A 156 0.45 -2.46 -8.27
CA PHE A 156 -0.55 -1.57 -7.73
C PHE A 156 -0.68 -1.75 -6.22
N HIS A 157 -1.51 -0.93 -5.59
CA HIS A 157 -1.89 -1.07 -4.19
C HIS A 157 -3.39 -0.78 -4.03
N ASP A 158 -4.02 -1.40 -3.04
CA ASP A 158 -5.40 -1.08 -2.73
C ASP A 158 -5.52 0.19 -1.85
N ARG A 159 -6.54 1.03 -2.09
CA ARG A 159 -6.85 2.25 -1.30
C ARG A 159 -7.46 1.95 0.07
N HIS A 160 -6.89 2.45 1.16
CA HIS A 160 -7.28 2.02 2.51
C HIS A 160 -8.77 2.21 2.90
N PHE A 161 -9.45 3.22 2.36
CA PHE A 161 -10.83 3.54 2.76
C PHE A 161 -11.93 3.10 1.77
N SER A 162 -11.58 2.69 0.55
CA SER A 162 -12.53 2.33 -0.51
C SER A 162 -12.25 0.89 -0.98
N PRO A 163 -13.09 0.22 -1.79
CA PRO A 163 -12.75 -1.08 -2.36
C PRO A 163 -11.72 -1.00 -3.51
N GLU A 164 -11.22 0.20 -3.83
CA GLU A 164 -10.48 0.45 -5.07
C GLU A 164 -9.01 0.03 -5.00
N ILE A 165 -8.45 -0.23 -6.18
CA ILE A 165 -7.04 -0.13 -6.51
C ILE A 165 -6.73 1.35 -6.73
N GLY A 166 -5.69 1.88 -6.07
CA GLY A 166 -5.32 3.29 -6.19
C GLY A 166 -4.48 3.58 -7.43
N MET A 167 -4.99 4.36 -8.38
CA MET A 167 -4.22 4.81 -9.56
C MET A 167 -3.36 6.04 -9.33
N ALA A 168 -3.47 6.65 -8.15
CA ALA A 168 -2.59 7.74 -7.73
C ALA A 168 -1.12 7.28 -7.59
N SER A 169 -0.86 5.97 -7.50
CA SER A 169 0.49 5.44 -7.66
C SER A 169 0.54 3.98 -8.09
N TYR A 170 1.54 3.65 -8.89
CA TYR A 170 1.90 2.28 -9.24
C TYR A 170 3.37 2.21 -9.65
N ILE A 171 3.97 1.04 -9.52
CA ILE A 171 5.29 0.75 -10.07
C ILE A 171 5.09 -0.05 -11.35
N VAL A 172 5.77 0.35 -12.42
CA VAL A 172 5.80 -0.38 -13.69
C VAL A 172 7.24 -0.61 -14.13
N ARG A 173 7.53 -1.82 -14.61
CA ARG A 173 8.82 -2.17 -15.21
C ARG A 173 8.80 -1.96 -16.70
N ASN A 174 9.97 -1.63 -17.25
CA ASN A 174 10.18 -1.54 -18.69
C ASN A 174 10.33 -2.93 -19.31
N THR A 175 9.21 -3.65 -19.36
CA THR A 175 9.04 -4.88 -20.14
C THR A 175 8.00 -4.61 -21.23
N GLN A 176 7.97 -5.46 -22.26
CA GLN A 176 6.93 -5.36 -23.30
C GLN A 176 5.53 -5.40 -22.67
N TYR A 177 5.28 -6.33 -21.74
CA TYR A 177 4.01 -6.44 -21.04
C TYR A 177 3.68 -5.18 -20.21
N GLY A 178 4.66 -4.62 -19.49
CA GLY A 178 4.48 -3.41 -18.70
C GLY A 178 4.12 -2.19 -19.54
N LEU A 179 4.85 -2.00 -20.63
CA LEU A 179 4.62 -0.91 -21.58
C LEU A 179 3.26 -1.03 -22.29
N ASP A 180 2.92 -2.24 -22.74
CA ASP A 180 1.64 -2.49 -23.41
C ASP A 180 0.46 -2.24 -22.47
N LEU A 181 0.52 -2.77 -21.24
CA LEU A 181 -0.59 -2.62 -20.29
C LEU A 181 -0.87 -1.15 -19.95
N ILE A 182 0.17 -0.34 -19.66
CA ILE A 182 -0.03 1.10 -19.36
C ILE A 182 -0.47 1.87 -20.62
N THR A 183 0.04 1.52 -21.79
CA THR A 183 -0.37 2.16 -23.05
C THR A 183 -1.83 1.85 -23.37
N GLU A 184 -2.26 0.60 -23.25
CA GLU A 184 -3.65 0.20 -23.44
C GLU A 184 -4.57 0.82 -22.39
N PHE A 185 -4.15 0.86 -21.12
CA PHE A 185 -4.92 1.48 -20.05
C PHE A 185 -5.12 2.98 -20.30
N SER A 186 -4.08 3.69 -20.75
CA SER A 186 -4.22 5.12 -21.11
C SER A 186 -5.27 5.34 -22.21
N ASN A 187 -5.36 4.41 -23.17
CA ASN A 187 -6.36 4.45 -24.25
C ASN A 187 -7.75 3.94 -23.82
N TYR A 188 -7.88 3.38 -22.61
CA TYR A 188 -9.13 2.87 -22.09
C TYR A 188 -10.16 3.98 -21.80
N GLU A 189 -9.74 5.24 -21.80
CA GLU A 189 -10.64 6.40 -21.79
C GLU A 189 -11.77 6.27 -22.84
N LYS A 190 -11.44 5.73 -24.03
CA LYS A 190 -12.37 5.55 -25.15
C LYS A 190 -13.44 4.48 -24.89
N LYS A 191 -13.34 3.73 -23.79
CA LYS A 191 -14.26 2.66 -23.39
C LYS A 191 -15.02 2.99 -22.10
N LEU A 192 -14.87 4.21 -21.57
CA LEU A 192 -15.64 4.66 -20.43
C LEU A 192 -17.14 4.64 -20.75
N PRO A 193 -18.00 4.30 -19.77
CA PRO A 193 -19.44 4.45 -19.93
C PRO A 193 -19.83 5.90 -20.24
N GLU A 194 -20.63 6.09 -21.29
CA GLU A 194 -21.18 7.39 -21.64
C GLU A 194 -22.37 7.74 -20.74
N GLY A 195 -22.43 8.99 -20.28
CA GLY A 195 -23.58 9.51 -19.52
C GLY A 195 -23.71 8.97 -18.09
N SER A 196 -22.71 8.26 -17.55
CA SER A 196 -22.71 7.75 -16.18
C SER A 196 -21.54 8.30 -15.36
N PHE A 197 -21.66 8.24 -14.04
CA PHE A 197 -20.55 8.52 -13.13
C PHE A 197 -19.58 7.33 -13.14
N HIS A 198 -18.42 7.48 -13.77
CA HIS A 198 -17.50 6.35 -13.97
C HIS A 198 -16.26 6.38 -13.08
N GLY A 199 -15.94 7.50 -12.41
CA GLY A 199 -14.79 7.59 -11.51
C GLY A 199 -13.43 7.79 -12.19
N THR A 200 -13.42 8.23 -13.45
CA THR A 200 -12.21 8.46 -14.26
C THR A 200 -11.33 7.20 -14.33
N ASP A 201 -10.01 7.33 -14.20
CA ASP A 201 -9.06 6.22 -14.28
C ASP A 201 -9.13 5.28 -13.06
N ASN A 202 -9.32 5.81 -11.85
CA ASN A 202 -9.51 5.02 -10.62
C ASN A 202 -10.72 4.08 -10.73
N GLY A 203 -11.82 4.53 -11.32
CA GLY A 203 -12.96 3.66 -11.60
C GLY A 203 -12.62 2.65 -12.70
N ALA A 204 -12.00 3.10 -13.79
CA ALA A 204 -11.75 2.30 -14.98
C ALA A 204 -10.73 1.17 -14.81
N ILE A 205 -9.71 1.34 -13.98
CA ILE A 205 -8.65 0.31 -13.80
C ILE A 205 -9.24 -1.04 -13.41
N HIS A 206 -10.34 -1.05 -12.66
CA HIS A 206 -11.01 -2.27 -12.22
C HIS A 206 -11.55 -3.06 -13.41
N MET A 207 -12.35 -2.45 -14.28
CA MET A 207 -12.88 -3.15 -15.46
C MET A 207 -11.76 -3.54 -16.41
N PHE A 208 -10.81 -2.63 -16.66
CA PHE A 208 -9.69 -2.89 -17.54
C PHE A 208 -8.88 -4.12 -17.09
N LEU A 209 -8.50 -4.18 -15.81
CA LEU A 209 -7.78 -5.34 -15.28
C LEU A 209 -8.67 -6.58 -15.27
N ALA A 210 -9.97 -6.46 -14.99
CA ALA A 210 -10.87 -7.61 -15.01
C ALA A 210 -10.99 -8.22 -16.42
N GLU A 211 -11.13 -7.39 -17.46
CA GLU A 211 -11.15 -7.83 -18.86
C GLU A 211 -9.83 -8.51 -19.27
N LYS A 212 -8.70 -8.03 -18.77
CA LYS A 212 -7.37 -8.59 -19.08
C LYS A 212 -7.07 -9.88 -18.33
N LEU A 213 -7.42 -9.95 -17.05
CA LEU A 213 -7.02 -11.04 -16.15
C LEU A 213 -8.05 -12.18 -16.11
N PHE A 214 -9.32 -11.89 -16.40
CA PHE A 214 -10.42 -12.85 -16.35
C PHE A 214 -11.24 -12.87 -17.66
N PRO A 215 -10.61 -12.99 -18.84
CA PRO A 215 -11.29 -12.85 -20.13
C PRO A 215 -12.40 -13.88 -20.38
N HIS A 216 -12.43 -14.98 -19.63
CA HIS A 216 -13.40 -16.05 -19.76
C HIS A 216 -14.60 -15.93 -18.79
N ASN A 217 -14.56 -15.00 -17.84
CA ASN A 217 -15.63 -14.76 -16.86
C ASN A 217 -16.68 -13.79 -17.41
N LEU A 218 -17.23 -14.09 -18.60
CA LEU A 218 -18.05 -13.17 -19.36
C LEU A 218 -19.32 -12.72 -18.63
N ILE A 219 -19.93 -13.63 -17.86
CA ILE A 219 -21.17 -13.36 -17.12
C ILE A 219 -20.90 -12.36 -15.99
N GLU A 220 -19.90 -12.65 -15.15
CA GLU A 220 -19.52 -11.79 -14.03
C GLU A 220 -19.01 -10.43 -14.52
N LEU A 221 -18.23 -10.41 -15.60
CA LEU A 221 -17.78 -9.18 -16.24
C LEU A 221 -18.94 -8.31 -16.72
N GLU A 222 -19.93 -8.88 -17.41
CA GLU A 222 -21.07 -8.10 -17.89
C GLU A 222 -21.98 -7.62 -16.75
N LEU A 223 -22.15 -8.43 -15.70
CA LEU A 223 -22.88 -8.01 -14.49
C LEU A 223 -22.24 -6.78 -13.86
N CYS A 224 -20.92 -6.80 -13.63
CA CYS A 224 -20.22 -5.65 -13.06
C CYS A 224 -20.18 -4.47 -14.06
N ARG A 225 -20.07 -4.72 -15.37
CA ARG A 225 -20.10 -3.67 -16.41
C ARG A 225 -21.44 -2.95 -16.43
N ARG A 226 -22.54 -3.67 -16.28
CA ARG A 226 -23.89 -3.08 -16.16
C ARG A 226 -24.01 -2.22 -14.91
N ALA A 227 -23.44 -2.65 -13.78
CA ALA A 227 -23.41 -1.81 -12.57
C ALA A 227 -22.63 -0.51 -12.81
N TRP A 228 -21.48 -0.57 -13.51
CA TRP A 228 -20.67 0.61 -13.84
C TRP A 228 -21.39 1.59 -14.79
N ARG A 229 -22.02 1.07 -15.84
CA ARG A 229 -22.81 1.87 -16.80
C ARG A 229 -23.99 2.59 -16.17
N ASN A 230 -24.56 2.05 -15.09
CA ASN A 230 -25.69 2.65 -14.39
C ASN A 230 -25.27 3.47 -13.15
N SER A 231 -23.97 3.64 -12.91
CA SER A 231 -23.46 4.38 -11.76
C SER A 231 -23.80 5.87 -11.86
N GLN A 232 -24.34 6.44 -10.78
CA GLN A 232 -24.73 7.85 -10.73
C GLN A 232 -23.87 8.67 -9.77
N ASN A 233 -23.16 8.01 -8.86
CA ASN A 233 -22.39 8.64 -7.80
C ASN A 233 -21.28 7.72 -7.28
N VAL A 234 -20.49 8.22 -6.32
CA VAL A 234 -19.37 7.52 -5.70
C VAL A 234 -19.79 6.20 -5.03
N ALA A 235 -20.97 6.14 -4.41
CA ALA A 235 -21.43 4.91 -3.76
C ALA A 235 -21.70 3.82 -4.80
N ASP A 236 -22.33 4.16 -5.93
CA ASP A 236 -22.55 3.24 -7.03
C ASP A 236 -21.22 2.78 -7.66
N GLN A 237 -20.26 3.70 -7.84
CA GLN A 237 -18.91 3.35 -8.30
C GLN A 237 -18.25 2.34 -7.36
N PHE A 238 -18.37 2.53 -6.04
CA PHE A 238 -17.82 1.59 -5.06
C PHE A 238 -18.57 0.25 -5.05
N ALA A 239 -19.86 0.23 -5.33
CA ALA A 239 -20.62 -1.00 -5.49
C ALA A 239 -20.13 -1.80 -6.71
N TYR A 240 -20.00 -1.13 -7.86
CA TYR A 240 -19.39 -1.71 -9.06
C TYR A 240 -17.96 -2.21 -8.79
N THR A 241 -17.13 -1.40 -8.13
CA THR A 241 -15.76 -1.78 -7.79
C THR A 241 -15.77 -3.04 -6.93
N SER A 242 -16.65 -3.11 -5.92
CA SER A 242 -16.80 -4.29 -5.05
C SER A 242 -17.24 -5.55 -5.83
N CYS A 243 -18.08 -5.38 -6.86
CA CYS A 243 -18.44 -6.45 -7.80
C CYS A 243 -17.17 -7.01 -8.47
N ILE A 244 -16.34 -6.15 -9.06
CA ILE A 244 -15.09 -6.57 -9.70
C ILE A 244 -14.11 -7.19 -8.70
N ARG A 245 -13.94 -6.59 -7.52
CA ARG A 245 -13.03 -7.13 -6.49
C ARG A 245 -13.47 -8.51 -6.02
N SER A 246 -14.76 -8.86 -6.09
CA SER A 246 -15.23 -10.22 -5.81
C SER A 246 -14.70 -11.25 -6.82
N LEU A 247 -14.54 -10.90 -8.11
CA LEU A 247 -13.87 -11.78 -9.09
C LEU A 247 -12.40 -12.01 -8.74
N PHE A 248 -11.71 -10.97 -8.26
CA PHE A 248 -10.28 -11.04 -7.93
C PHE A 248 -10.06 -11.88 -6.67
N GLY A 249 -11.06 -11.88 -5.78
CA GLY A 249 -11.07 -12.64 -4.54
C GLY A 249 -9.91 -12.27 -3.61
N ALA A 250 -9.43 -13.28 -2.88
CA ALA A 250 -8.33 -13.15 -1.94
C ALA A 250 -6.96 -13.38 -2.59
N ASN A 251 -6.81 -13.13 -3.89
CA ASN A 251 -5.50 -13.15 -4.56
C ASN A 251 -4.87 -11.75 -4.59
N THR A 252 -3.54 -11.69 -4.60
CA THR A 252 -2.77 -10.45 -4.78
C THR A 252 -1.96 -10.47 -6.07
N ASP A 253 -1.66 -11.65 -6.57
CA ASP A 253 -0.71 -11.87 -7.65
C ASP A 253 -1.47 -12.51 -8.83
N PHE A 254 -1.39 -11.87 -9.99
CA PHE A 254 -2.10 -12.23 -11.21
C PHE A 254 -1.11 -12.26 -12.38
N GLY A 255 -0.35 -13.35 -12.48
CA GLY A 255 0.74 -13.48 -13.46
C GLY A 255 1.81 -12.40 -13.26
N LYS A 256 1.82 -11.41 -14.15
CA LYS A 256 2.75 -10.27 -14.16
C LYS A 256 2.26 -9.04 -13.38
N VAL A 257 1.03 -9.07 -12.88
CA VAL A 257 0.45 -7.97 -12.10
C VAL A 257 0.36 -8.34 -10.63
N ARG A 258 0.76 -7.43 -9.74
CA ARG A 258 0.58 -7.56 -8.29
C ARG A 258 -0.24 -6.39 -7.75
N ILE A 259 -1.12 -6.68 -6.79
CA ILE A 259 -1.91 -5.70 -6.04
C ILE A 259 -1.56 -5.86 -4.56
N LEU A 260 -0.84 -4.87 -4.02
CA LEU A 260 -0.47 -4.82 -2.61
C LEU A 260 -1.70 -4.51 -1.74
N ARG A 261 -1.82 -5.21 -0.61
CA ARG A 261 -3.01 -5.14 0.23
C ARG A 261 -2.96 -4.04 1.26
N LYS A 262 -4.15 -3.60 1.66
CA LYS A 262 -4.38 -2.76 2.87
C LYS A 262 -4.04 -3.49 4.15
N VAL A 263 -4.33 -4.80 4.20
CA VAL A 263 -4.27 -5.66 5.39
C VAL A 263 -4.10 -7.13 4.96
N ARG A 264 -3.13 -7.87 5.53
CA ARG A 264 -2.93 -9.33 5.32
C ARG A 264 -2.95 -10.08 6.64
N SER A 265 -3.87 -11.03 6.83
CA SER A 265 -3.93 -11.86 8.05
C SER A 265 -2.89 -12.98 8.04
N LEU A 266 -1.97 -12.96 9.00
CA LEU A 266 -1.11 -14.10 9.37
C LEU A 266 -0.95 -14.18 10.92
N SER A 267 -0.81 -15.41 11.42
CA SER A 267 -1.06 -15.87 12.79
C SER A 267 -0.21 -15.23 13.92
N SER A 268 -0.83 -14.44 14.82
CA SER A 268 -0.42 -14.13 16.23
C SER A 268 -1.44 -13.16 16.88
N VAL A 269 -1.27 -12.68 18.13
CA VAL A 269 -2.35 -12.02 18.93
C VAL A 269 -1.93 -10.66 19.56
N PHE A 270 -2.70 -9.60 19.30
CA PHE A 270 -2.71 -8.31 20.04
C PHE A 270 -4.15 -7.89 20.45
N ARG A 271 -4.29 -6.89 21.34
CA ARG A 271 -5.58 -6.33 21.81
C ARG A 271 -5.73 -4.85 21.41
N CYS A 272 -6.74 -4.52 20.59
CA CYS A 272 -7.11 -3.13 20.26
C CYS A 272 -8.15 -2.60 21.25
N PRO A 273 -7.85 -1.57 22.07
CA PRO A 273 -8.84 -0.99 22.98
C PRO A 273 -10.04 -0.40 22.21
N GLY A 274 -11.26 -0.79 22.60
CA GLY A 274 -12.50 -0.25 22.03
C GLY A 274 -12.99 -0.91 20.73
N VAL A 275 -12.39 -2.03 20.33
CA VAL A 275 -12.98 -2.96 19.35
C VAL A 275 -13.64 -4.08 20.18
N CYS A 276 -14.98 -4.16 20.15
CA CYS A 276 -15.79 -5.01 21.05
C CYS A 276 -15.56 -6.52 20.86
N MET A 277 -14.90 -6.89 19.77
CA MET A 277 -14.44 -8.24 19.57
C MET A 277 -12.98 -8.28 20.04
N CYS A 278 -12.61 -9.28 20.85
CA CYS A 278 -11.26 -9.84 20.79
C CYS A 278 -11.06 -10.30 19.34
N VAL A 279 -10.81 -9.36 18.42
CA VAL A 279 -10.23 -9.67 17.14
C VAL A 279 -8.83 -10.07 17.55
N TYR A 280 -8.56 -11.37 17.49
CA TYR A 280 -7.21 -11.91 17.39
C TYR A 280 -6.47 -10.97 16.44
N LEU A 281 -5.65 -10.05 16.95
CA LEU A 281 -4.84 -9.21 16.08
C LEU A 281 -3.70 -10.09 15.62
N TYR A 282 -4.01 -10.90 14.62
CA TYR A 282 -3.08 -11.39 13.63
C TYR A 282 -2.11 -10.25 13.29
N HIS A 283 -0.81 -10.51 13.12
CA HIS A 283 0.07 -9.49 12.56
C HIS A 283 -0.43 -9.19 11.14
N LEU A 284 -1.27 -8.17 11.07
CA LEU A 284 -1.97 -7.75 9.89
C LEU A 284 -1.08 -6.73 9.19
N TYR A 285 -0.43 -7.15 8.10
CA TYR A 285 0.46 -6.26 7.37
C TYR A 285 -0.30 -5.62 6.20
N GLY A 286 -0.51 -4.32 6.24
CA GLY A 286 -0.66 -3.55 5.01
C GLY A 286 0.65 -3.57 4.25
N THR A 287 0.65 -4.03 3.00
CA THR A 287 1.86 -4.05 2.15
C THR A 287 1.89 -2.89 1.16
N GLY A 288 0.80 -2.12 1.04
CA GLY A 288 0.76 -0.90 0.24
C GLY A 288 1.70 0.17 0.78
N TYR A 289 2.39 0.87 -0.12
CA TYR A 289 3.36 1.91 0.21
C TYR A 289 2.77 3.32 0.31
N VAL A 290 1.51 3.51 -0.09
CA VAL A 290 0.76 4.76 0.07
C VAL A 290 -0.52 4.52 0.86
N ARG A 291 -0.89 5.47 1.72
CA ARG A 291 -2.25 5.59 2.24
C ARG A 291 -2.64 7.05 2.40
N ASP A 292 -3.94 7.33 2.48
CA ASP A 292 -4.42 8.67 2.74
C ASP A 292 -4.08 9.12 4.18
N ASP A 293 -3.64 10.37 4.31
CA ASP A 293 -3.21 10.96 5.58
C ASP A 293 -4.37 11.11 6.58
N TRP A 294 -5.54 11.51 6.07
CA TRP A 294 -6.69 11.89 6.87
C TRP A 294 -7.22 10.73 7.71
N LEU A 295 -6.91 9.49 7.35
CA LEU A 295 -7.35 8.29 8.07
C LEU A 295 -6.81 8.22 9.51
N THR A 296 -5.65 8.83 9.76
CA THR A 296 -4.91 8.73 11.03
C THR A 296 -4.54 10.10 11.59
N SER A 297 -5.15 11.17 11.09
CA SER A 297 -4.76 12.55 11.41
C SER A 297 -3.30 12.85 11.07
N GLY A 298 -2.80 12.28 9.97
CA GLY A 298 -1.40 12.42 9.55
C GLY A 298 -0.38 11.66 10.41
N ILE A 299 -0.81 10.99 11.49
CA ILE A 299 0.10 10.17 12.31
C ILE A 299 0.56 8.98 11.47
N TRP A 300 1.87 8.74 11.43
CA TRP A 300 2.49 7.67 10.66
C TRP A 300 3.52 6.91 11.50
N SER A 301 3.90 5.71 11.05
CA SER A 301 4.84 4.84 11.77
C SER A 301 6.03 4.46 10.89
N LEU A 302 7.23 4.53 11.45
CA LEU A 302 8.48 4.14 10.79
C LEU A 302 8.48 2.66 10.31
N ASP A 303 7.74 1.79 11.00
CA ASP A 303 7.71 0.35 10.71
C ASP A 303 6.64 -0.05 9.69
N ARG A 304 5.77 0.89 9.30
CA ARG A 304 4.57 0.61 8.50
C ARG A 304 4.37 1.55 7.32
N ASP A 305 4.69 2.82 7.47
CA ASP A 305 4.40 3.86 6.48
C ASP A 305 5.61 4.16 5.61
N PHE A 306 5.32 4.53 4.37
CA PHE A 306 6.30 5.07 3.44
C PHE A 306 5.86 6.43 2.89
N MET A 307 4.71 6.49 2.23
CA MET A 307 4.16 7.71 1.67
C MET A 307 2.73 7.98 2.16
N LEU A 308 2.37 9.27 2.25
CA LEU A 308 1.02 9.73 2.54
C LEU A 308 0.44 10.47 1.33
N HIS A 309 -0.83 10.20 1.02
CA HIS A 309 -1.62 10.84 -0.03
C HIS A 309 -2.55 11.90 0.56
N GLY A 310 -2.82 12.96 -0.21
CA GLY A 310 -3.75 14.04 0.15
C GLY A 310 -3.09 15.36 0.59
N LEU A 311 -1.78 15.51 0.37
CA LEU A 311 -0.95 16.60 0.91
C LEU A 311 -1.00 17.89 0.06
N LYS A 312 -2.22 18.38 -0.23
CA LYS A 312 -2.44 19.62 -1.01
C LYS A 312 -2.19 20.87 -0.17
N THR A 313 -1.50 21.86 -0.72
CA THR A 313 -1.05 23.02 0.09
C THR A 313 -2.21 23.84 0.66
N ASP A 314 -3.32 23.96 -0.06
CA ASP A 314 -4.56 24.63 0.39
C ASP A 314 -5.30 23.88 1.51
N HIS A 315 -5.04 22.59 1.67
CA HIS A 315 -5.57 21.76 2.75
C HIS A 315 -4.69 21.75 4.00
N LEU A 316 -3.48 22.32 3.94
CA LEU A 316 -2.53 22.30 5.07
C LEU A 316 -3.09 23.08 6.27
N LYS A 317 -3.11 22.45 7.45
CA LYS A 317 -3.53 23.05 8.71
C LYS A 317 -2.37 23.12 9.70
N LYS A 318 -2.46 24.06 10.63
CA LYS A 318 -1.55 24.11 11.78
C LYS A 318 -1.81 22.89 12.67
N VAL A 319 -0.74 22.25 13.12
CA VAL A 319 -0.81 21.14 14.07
C VAL A 319 -1.41 21.66 15.39
N PRO A 320 -2.51 21.06 15.90
CA PRO A 320 -3.09 21.43 17.19
C PRO A 320 -2.08 21.42 18.34
N TYR A 321 -2.34 22.22 19.36
CA TYR A 321 -1.60 22.15 20.62
C TYR A 321 -2.02 20.90 21.40
N GLY A 322 -1.04 20.25 22.04
CA GLY A 322 -1.27 19.04 22.84
C GLY A 322 -1.08 17.72 22.08
N PRO A 323 -1.39 16.58 22.73
CA PRO A 323 -1.22 15.25 22.15
C PRO A 323 -2.18 15.00 20.99
N LEU A 324 -1.66 14.50 19.87
CA LEU A 324 -2.48 13.99 18.76
C LEU A 324 -2.85 12.52 19.00
N ARG A 325 -3.97 12.09 18.43
CA ARG A 325 -4.43 10.70 18.47
C ARG A 325 -4.73 10.21 17.07
N VAL A 326 -4.53 8.92 16.85
CA VAL A 326 -4.89 8.26 15.59
C VAL A 326 -6.41 8.29 15.44
N SER A 327 -6.90 9.17 14.58
CA SER A 327 -8.31 9.27 14.27
C SER A 327 -8.53 9.80 12.85
N PRO A 328 -9.61 9.42 12.16
CA PRO A 328 -9.97 10.06 10.91
C PRO A 328 -10.28 11.55 11.09
N MET A 329 -9.87 12.36 10.12
CA MET A 329 -10.21 13.79 10.01
C MET A 329 -10.78 14.12 8.62
N SER A 330 -11.06 15.40 8.37
CA SER A 330 -11.56 15.84 7.05
C SER A 330 -10.56 15.52 5.96
N GLN A 331 -11.04 15.08 4.80
CA GLN A 331 -10.22 14.85 3.60
C GLN A 331 -9.60 16.14 3.02
N THR A 332 -10.08 17.30 3.47
CA THR A 332 -9.61 18.63 3.08
C THR A 332 -8.70 19.28 4.13
N SER A 333 -8.14 18.47 5.02
CA SER A 333 -7.26 18.91 6.08
C SER A 333 -6.11 17.91 6.20
N TRP A 334 -4.90 18.40 6.44
CA TRP A 334 -3.73 17.58 6.81
C TRP A 334 -2.74 18.38 7.64
N TYR A 335 -1.81 17.69 8.31
CA TYR A 335 -0.73 18.29 9.08
C TYR A 335 0.62 17.91 8.49
N SER A 336 1.54 18.88 8.40
CA SER A 336 2.89 18.61 7.91
C SER A 336 3.62 17.61 8.81
N PRO A 337 4.09 16.45 8.28
CA PRO A 337 4.92 15.53 9.03
C PRO A 337 6.34 16.07 9.27
N PHE A 338 6.66 17.25 8.74
CA PHE A 338 7.94 17.94 8.85
C PHE A 338 7.82 19.23 9.63
N GLU A 339 8.87 19.54 10.39
CA GLU A 339 9.07 20.84 11.04
C GLU A 339 9.83 21.77 10.09
N GLY A 340 9.10 22.69 9.46
CA GLY A 340 9.63 23.64 8.48
C GLY A 340 9.56 23.16 7.02
N ASP A 341 10.11 23.98 6.13
CA ASP A 341 10.21 23.69 4.70
C ASP A 341 11.48 22.87 4.39
N PHE A 342 11.46 22.13 3.27
CA PHE A 342 12.65 21.46 2.75
C PHE A 342 13.66 22.46 2.21
N ASP A 343 14.88 22.38 2.70
CA ASP A 343 16.06 22.97 2.08
C ASP A 343 16.55 22.05 0.96
N MET A 344 16.20 22.38 -0.28
CA MET A 344 16.48 21.54 -1.44
C MET A 344 17.98 21.43 -1.78
N GLU A 345 18.82 22.33 -1.27
CA GLU A 345 20.28 22.27 -1.43
C GLU A 345 20.90 21.18 -0.54
N ARG A 346 20.26 20.86 0.58
CA ARG A 346 20.68 19.78 1.49
C ARG A 346 20.26 18.40 1.01
N CYS A 347 19.36 18.31 0.04
CA CYS A 347 18.90 17.06 -0.55
C CYS A 347 19.96 16.49 -1.51
N VAL A 348 20.95 15.82 -0.94
CA VAL A 348 22.07 15.18 -1.66
C VAL A 348 22.08 13.68 -1.42
N LEU A 349 22.81 12.95 -2.27
CA LEU A 349 22.94 11.50 -2.19
C LEU A 349 23.37 11.05 -0.77
N GLY A 350 22.63 10.09 -0.22
CA GLY A 350 22.83 9.56 1.13
C GLY A 350 22.27 10.41 2.26
N ASN A 351 21.84 11.66 2.02
CA ASN A 351 21.33 12.51 3.08
C ASN A 351 19.86 12.20 3.42
N THR A 352 19.65 11.54 4.55
CA THR A 352 18.33 11.22 5.09
C THR A 352 18.00 11.93 6.41
N THR A 353 18.68 13.05 6.75
CA THR A 353 18.50 13.76 8.04
C THR A 353 17.30 14.71 8.03
N TRP A 354 16.11 14.18 7.78
CA TRP A 354 14.89 14.97 7.66
C TRP A 354 14.34 15.39 9.03
N ASN A 355 13.92 16.66 9.12
CA ASN A 355 13.36 17.25 10.33
C ASN A 355 11.86 16.92 10.47
N HIS A 356 11.56 15.77 11.07
CA HIS A 356 10.18 15.34 11.28
C HIS A 356 9.54 15.99 12.50
N ASN A 357 8.23 16.19 12.44
CA ASN A 357 7.43 16.53 13.61
C ASN A 357 7.20 15.26 14.44
N PRO A 358 7.83 15.12 15.63
CA PRO A 358 7.74 13.89 16.42
C PRO A 358 6.32 13.62 16.93
N ARG A 359 5.43 14.62 16.98
CA ARG A 359 4.03 14.44 17.41
C ARG A 359 3.19 13.69 16.37
N LEU A 360 3.66 13.59 15.13
CA LEU A 360 3.02 12.85 14.05
C LEU A 360 3.68 11.47 13.83
N ILE A 361 4.64 11.09 14.66
CA ILE A 361 5.24 9.75 14.63
C ILE A 361 4.60 8.92 15.74
N GLY A 362 3.87 7.86 15.35
CA GLY A 362 3.20 6.94 16.25
C GLY A 362 3.77 5.52 16.19
N THR A 363 3.30 4.66 17.08
CA THR A 363 3.60 3.23 17.02
C THR A 363 2.91 2.57 15.82
N ARG A 364 3.45 1.43 15.39
CA ARG A 364 2.82 0.62 14.35
C ARG A 364 1.41 0.21 14.77
N GLU A 365 1.28 -0.23 16.01
CA GLU A 365 0.05 -0.75 16.62
C GLU A 365 -1.05 0.31 16.63
N ASP A 366 -0.74 1.54 17.02
CA ASP A 366 -1.73 2.63 17.07
C ASP A 366 -2.26 2.97 15.68
N VAL A 367 -1.37 3.05 14.69
CA VAL A 367 -1.73 3.33 13.29
C VAL A 367 -2.61 2.21 12.73
N GLU A 368 -2.19 0.95 12.84
CA GLU A 368 -2.97 -0.20 12.36
C GLU A 368 -4.33 -0.31 13.07
N CYS A 369 -4.38 -0.05 14.38
CA CYS A 369 -5.62 -0.01 15.16
C CYS A 369 -6.60 1.04 14.63
N GLY A 370 -6.12 2.27 14.37
CA GLY A 370 -6.95 3.34 13.85
C GLY A 370 -7.47 3.08 12.44
N LEU A 371 -6.59 2.57 11.58
CA LEU A 371 -6.90 2.13 10.23
C LEU A 371 -7.99 1.04 10.24
N ARG A 372 -7.83 0.01 11.07
CA ARG A 372 -8.83 -1.08 11.18
C ARG A 372 -10.15 -0.61 11.77
N LYS A 373 -10.13 0.27 12.77
CA LYS A 373 -11.35 0.85 13.34
C LYS A 373 -12.14 1.61 12.28
N HIS A 374 -11.45 2.26 11.34
CA HIS A 374 -12.10 2.92 10.21
C HIS A 374 -12.74 1.90 9.25
N GLU A 375 -12.01 0.86 8.84
CA GLU A 375 -12.53 -0.20 7.98
C GLU A 375 -13.79 -0.87 8.59
N MET A 376 -13.74 -1.20 9.89
CA MET A 376 -14.86 -1.82 10.60
C MET A 376 -16.09 -0.89 10.63
N LYS A 377 -15.89 0.42 10.86
CA LYS A 377 -16.99 1.39 10.80
C LYS A 377 -17.64 1.44 9.43
N ILE A 378 -16.85 1.37 8.35
CA ILE A 378 -17.38 1.33 6.98
C ILE A 378 -18.16 0.02 6.75
N ALA A 379 -17.62 -1.13 7.17
CA ALA A 379 -18.27 -2.42 7.00
C ALA A 379 -19.61 -2.51 7.76
N VAL A 380 -19.67 -2.02 9.00
CA VAL A 380 -20.91 -1.99 9.80
C VAL A 380 -21.95 -1.08 9.18
N LYS A 381 -21.55 0.11 8.69
CA LYS A 381 -22.47 1.03 7.99
C LYS A 381 -23.09 0.39 6.74
N LYS A 382 -22.33 -0.42 6.00
CA LYS A 382 -22.88 -1.16 4.85
C LYS A 382 -23.98 -2.13 5.28
N ASN A 383 -23.78 -2.89 6.36
CA ASN A 383 -24.77 -3.88 6.81
C ASN A 383 -26.10 -3.25 7.28
N HIS A 384 -26.08 -2.05 7.85
CA HIS A 384 -27.30 -1.34 8.26
C HIS A 384 -28.09 -0.70 7.11
N ILE A 385 -27.53 -0.63 5.90
CA ILE A 385 -28.25 -0.16 4.69
C ILE A 385 -28.96 -1.33 3.99
N TYR A 386 -28.59 -2.57 4.30
CA TYR A 386 -29.16 -3.79 3.72
C TYR A 386 -30.11 -4.55 4.69
N GLN A 387 -30.50 -3.92 5.79
CA GLN A 387 -31.62 -4.32 6.66
C GLN A 387 -32.67 -3.24 6.59
#